data_AF-A0A4Q5YVW8-F1
#
_entry.id   AF-A0A4Q5YVW8-F1
#
_cell.length_a   1.000
_cell.length_b   1.000
_cell.length_c   1.000
_cell.angle_alpha   90.00
_cell.angle_beta   90.00
_cell.angle_gamma   90.00
#
_symmetry.space_group_name_H-M   'P 1'
#
loop_
_entity.id
_entity.type
_entity.pdbx_description
1 polymer ?
#
loop_
_entity_poly.entity_id
_entity_poly.type
_entity_poly.pdbx_seq_one_letter_code
_entity_poly.pdbx_strand_id
1 'polypeptide(L)'
;LINYAYDTLVSNDQMNLEKGKSTYGRGSWASSLRFHNGTYYVSTFSANSGKTHVYSTQNIEKGPWKAVSFSPAYHDHSLFFDDDGRVYMIYGTGSLRLVELSADLSGIKPGTKEQVIIDNASAAAGTNINLQAEGSQLFKVANKYYLFNIAWPRGGMRTVIIHRADKITGPWEGRVGLQDLGVAQGGLISTPNGEWWSYLFRDYGAVGRIPYLVPVKWEEGWPVLGEVGKVPQTLRLPANKSLIPGIVASDEFTRKKGEPALPFVWQWNHNPDNRLWSVNERKGFLRLKTGRIDTSFLLAKNTLTQRTIGPVCTGATVLDVSNMKDGDFAGLCLLQKAYGLVGVRINGDKKSIVMINAAGGTPVEAQVLPLAQQTVYFKAQCDFTERKDVADFFYSLDGKSWTSIGTQLKMTYT
;
A
#
# COMPACT_ATOMS: atom_id res chain seq x y z
N LEU A 1 12.18 -0.61 -3.08
CA LEU A 1 11.84 0.15 -1.85
C LEU A 1 13.14 0.72 -1.31
N ILE A 2 13.17 2.00 -0.91
CA ILE A 2 14.44 2.68 -0.60
C ILE A 2 14.58 3.08 0.87
N ASN A 3 13.48 3.35 1.58
CA ASN A 3 13.48 3.80 2.97
C ASN A 3 12.05 3.78 3.55
N TYR A 4 11.92 3.95 4.87
CA TYR A 4 10.66 4.28 5.56
C TYR A 4 10.73 5.69 6.14
N ALA A 5 9.69 6.50 5.91
CA ALA A 5 9.58 7.81 6.54
C ALA A 5 9.29 7.74 8.05
N TYR A 6 8.76 6.60 8.50
CA TYR A 6 8.47 6.27 9.90
C TYR A 6 8.43 4.76 10.10
N ASP A 7 8.82 4.28 11.27
CA ASP A 7 8.72 2.86 11.64
C ASP A 7 7.37 2.52 12.29
N THR A 8 6.75 3.48 12.98
CA THR A 8 5.46 3.34 13.65
C THR A 8 4.70 4.66 13.54
N LEU A 9 3.49 4.62 12.95
CA LEU A 9 2.69 5.84 12.74
C LEU A 9 2.18 6.39 14.08
N VAL A 10 1.45 5.55 14.82
CA VAL A 10 0.99 5.79 16.19
C VAL A 10 0.86 4.45 16.92
N SER A 11 0.87 4.47 18.25
CA SER A 11 0.64 3.30 19.09
C SER A 11 -0.69 3.46 19.82
N ASN A 12 -1.66 2.59 19.52
CA ASN A 12 -2.97 2.52 20.16
C ASN A 12 -3.57 1.12 20.00
N ASP A 13 -4.70 0.83 20.66
CA ASP A 13 -5.30 -0.50 20.65
C ASP A 13 -5.53 -1.05 19.22
N GLN A 14 -6.00 -0.21 18.29
CA GLN A 14 -6.31 -0.62 16.92
C GLN A 14 -5.04 -0.93 16.11
N MET A 15 -4.01 -0.08 16.21
CA MET A 15 -2.72 -0.27 15.52
C MET A 15 -1.88 -1.40 16.11
N ASN A 16 -2.14 -1.76 17.37
CA ASN A 16 -1.40 -2.79 18.09
C ASN A 16 -2.17 -4.11 18.16
N LEU A 17 -3.30 -4.27 17.47
CA LEU A 17 -4.15 -5.47 17.60
C LEU A 17 -4.50 -5.83 19.05
N GLU A 18 -4.77 -4.84 19.90
CA GLU A 18 -5.10 -5.07 21.31
C GLU A 18 -6.60 -5.01 21.58
N LYS A 19 -7.04 -5.73 22.61
CA LYS A 19 -8.45 -5.77 23.07
C LYS A 19 -9.43 -6.12 21.94
N GLY A 20 -9.01 -7.03 21.04
CA GLY A 20 -9.80 -7.47 19.89
C GLY A 20 -10.03 -6.40 18.81
N LYS A 21 -9.32 -5.26 18.87
CA LYS A 21 -9.45 -4.18 17.89
C LYS A 21 -8.42 -4.31 16.78
N SER A 22 -8.75 -3.83 15.58
CA SER A 22 -7.85 -3.77 14.43
C SER A 22 -8.13 -2.53 13.58
N THR A 23 -7.33 -2.33 12.55
CA THR A 23 -7.54 -1.24 11.59
C THR A 23 -7.26 -1.58 10.13
N TYR A 24 -7.60 -2.81 9.75
CA TYR A 24 -7.59 -3.23 8.35
C TYR A 24 -8.35 -2.25 7.44
N GLY A 25 -7.77 -1.97 6.27
CA GLY A 25 -8.28 -0.99 5.31
C GLY A 25 -8.09 0.48 5.74
N ARG A 26 -7.46 0.74 6.88
CA ARG A 26 -7.18 2.08 7.41
C ARG A 26 -5.68 2.26 7.66
N GLY A 27 -5.28 3.07 8.63
CA GLY A 27 -3.87 3.43 8.87
C GLY A 27 -3.46 4.69 8.12
N SER A 28 -2.25 4.72 7.55
CA SER A 28 -1.82 5.81 6.68
C SER A 28 -2.47 5.68 5.30
N TRP A 29 -3.23 6.68 4.89
CA TRP A 29 -3.88 6.73 3.58
C TRP A 29 -3.07 7.55 2.57
N ALA A 30 -3.73 8.09 1.53
CA ALA A 30 -3.07 8.78 0.42
C ALA A 30 -2.05 9.80 0.92
N SER A 31 -0.92 9.85 0.22
CA SER A 31 0.22 10.66 0.61
C SER A 31 0.61 11.62 -0.50
N SER A 32 1.28 12.70 -0.11
CA SER A 32 1.89 13.68 -1.01
C SER A 32 3.40 13.66 -0.84
N LEU A 33 4.15 13.51 -1.92
CA LEU A 33 5.61 13.58 -1.93
C LEU A 33 6.05 14.80 -2.75
N ARG A 34 6.85 15.68 -2.14
CA ARG A 34 7.39 16.89 -2.75
C ARG A 34 8.88 17.01 -2.51
N PHE A 35 9.59 17.65 -3.43
CA PHE A 35 10.96 18.10 -3.23
C PHE A 35 10.98 19.62 -3.35
N HIS A 36 11.50 20.31 -2.34
CA HIS A 36 11.55 21.76 -2.29
C HIS A 36 12.81 22.19 -1.53
N ASN A 37 13.59 23.11 -2.12
CA ASN A 37 14.81 23.68 -1.53
C ASN A 37 15.76 22.64 -0.90
N GLY A 38 16.10 21.58 -1.65
CA GLY A 38 17.03 20.55 -1.21
C GLY A 38 16.45 19.52 -0.23
N THR A 39 15.15 19.59 0.08
CA THR A 39 14.49 18.75 1.07
C THR A 39 13.32 17.99 0.45
N TYR A 40 13.23 16.69 0.74
CA TYR A 40 12.08 15.85 0.45
C TYR A 40 11.06 15.97 1.58
N TYR A 41 9.79 16.11 1.23
CA TYR A 41 8.66 16.16 2.14
C TYR A 41 7.66 15.07 1.76
N VAL A 42 7.28 14.24 2.73
CA VAL A 42 6.21 13.24 2.58
C VAL A 42 5.13 13.57 3.59
N SER A 43 3.90 13.78 3.15
CA SER A 43 2.76 13.92 4.04
C SER A 43 1.76 12.79 3.86
N THR A 44 1.08 12.38 4.93
CA THR A 44 -0.01 11.41 4.94
C THR A 44 -0.99 11.79 6.05
N PHE A 45 -2.15 11.14 6.09
CA PHE A 45 -3.15 11.35 7.13
C PHE A 45 -3.67 9.99 7.60
N SER A 46 -4.19 9.97 8.83
CA SER A 46 -4.80 8.77 9.36
C SER A 46 -5.93 9.11 10.31
N ALA A 47 -7.15 8.68 9.97
CA ALA A 47 -8.31 8.76 10.84
C ALA A 47 -8.07 8.08 12.20
N ASN A 48 -7.26 7.01 12.24
CA ASN A 48 -6.89 6.31 13.48
C ASN A 48 -6.01 7.12 14.42
N SER A 49 -5.21 8.03 13.86
CA SER A 49 -4.42 8.99 14.64
C SER A 49 -5.18 10.28 14.92
N GLY A 50 -6.24 10.58 14.14
CA GLY A 50 -6.91 11.88 14.11
C GLY A 50 -6.06 13.02 13.53
N LYS A 51 -4.93 12.70 12.90
CA LYS A 51 -3.89 13.66 12.51
C LYS A 51 -3.45 13.53 11.06
N THR A 52 -2.88 14.62 10.59
CA THR A 52 -2.00 14.72 9.41
C THR A 52 -0.56 14.67 9.89
N HIS A 53 0.27 13.91 9.19
CA HIS A 53 1.68 13.67 9.50
C HIS A 53 2.53 14.15 8.34
N VAL A 54 3.59 14.89 8.63
CA VAL A 54 4.54 15.39 7.64
C VAL A 54 5.95 14.98 8.05
N TYR A 55 6.66 14.34 7.12
CA TYR A 55 8.01 13.86 7.25
C TYR A 55 8.92 14.63 6.31
N SER A 56 10.13 15.00 6.76
CA SER A 56 11.10 15.71 5.93
C SER A 56 12.51 15.16 6.07
N THR A 57 13.27 15.12 4.97
CA THR A 57 14.67 14.67 4.92
C THR A 57 15.41 15.31 3.76
N GLN A 58 16.71 15.53 3.90
CA GLN A 58 17.59 15.88 2.78
C GLN A 58 18.05 14.65 1.99
N ASN A 59 17.96 13.45 2.58
CA ASN A 59 18.35 12.19 1.95
C ASN A 59 17.19 11.19 2.04
N ILE A 60 16.45 11.03 0.94
CA ILE A 60 15.28 10.15 0.88
C ILE A 60 15.64 8.66 1.05
N GLU A 61 16.85 8.27 0.66
CA GLU A 61 17.31 6.87 0.75
C GLU A 61 17.79 6.48 2.15
N LYS A 62 18.33 7.44 2.93
CA LYS A 62 18.99 7.14 4.21
C LYS A 62 18.35 7.82 5.43
N GLY A 63 17.54 8.85 5.22
CA GLY A 63 17.08 9.71 6.31
C GLY A 63 18.23 10.56 6.89
N PRO A 64 18.15 10.96 8.17
CA PRO A 64 17.02 10.75 9.09
C PRO A 64 15.80 11.57 8.66
N TRP A 65 14.61 11.10 9.04
CA TRP A 65 13.36 11.83 8.82
C TRP A 65 12.99 12.65 10.04
N LYS A 66 12.74 13.95 9.86
CA LYS A 66 12.06 14.79 10.86
C LYS A 66 10.56 14.61 10.69
N ALA A 67 9.86 14.29 11.77
CA ALA A 67 8.41 14.14 11.79
C ALA A 67 7.72 15.29 12.54
N VAL A 68 6.64 15.82 11.97
CA VAL A 68 5.68 16.71 12.63
C VAL A 68 4.27 16.19 12.36
N SER A 69 3.32 16.44 13.27
CA SER A 69 1.93 16.05 13.07
C SER A 69 0.98 17.03 13.74
N PHE A 70 -0.20 17.21 13.15
CA PHE A 70 -1.23 18.11 13.63
C PHE A 70 -2.62 17.60 13.29
N SER A 71 -3.61 18.06 14.05
CA SER A 71 -5.01 17.74 13.82
C SER A 71 -5.69 18.81 12.96
N PRO A 72 -6.76 18.47 12.21
CA PRO A 72 -7.31 17.13 12.00
C PRO A 72 -6.51 16.29 10.98
N ALA A 73 -7.04 15.11 10.64
CA ALA A 73 -6.61 14.33 9.50
C ALA A 73 -7.23 14.92 8.21
N TYR A 74 -6.41 15.61 7.41
CA TYR A 74 -6.82 16.24 6.15
C TYR A 74 -6.91 15.19 5.04
N HIS A 75 -8.14 14.82 4.66
CA HIS A 75 -8.44 13.73 3.72
C HIS A 75 -7.91 14.01 2.31
N ASP A 76 -7.16 13.05 1.77
CA ASP A 76 -6.61 13.03 0.40
C ASP A 76 -5.94 14.34 -0.02
N HIS A 77 -5.12 14.88 0.86
CA HIS A 77 -4.50 16.17 0.67
C HIS A 77 -3.31 16.18 -0.30
N SER A 78 -3.04 17.34 -0.90
CA SER A 78 -1.84 17.66 -1.66
C SER A 78 -1.07 18.79 -0.99
N LEU A 79 0.14 18.50 -0.49
CA LEU A 79 1.10 19.50 -0.02
C LEU A 79 1.70 20.23 -1.23
N PHE A 80 1.83 21.56 -1.16
CA PHE A 80 2.38 22.36 -2.26
C PHE A 80 3.17 23.56 -1.73
N PHE A 81 4.41 23.72 -2.21
CA PHE A 81 5.23 24.89 -1.95
C PHE A 81 5.15 25.79 -3.18
N ASP A 82 4.62 27.00 -3.03
CA ASP A 82 4.38 27.89 -4.16
C ASP A 82 5.50 28.95 -4.32
N ASP A 83 5.56 29.56 -5.50
CA ASP A 83 6.59 30.53 -5.86
C ASP A 83 6.47 31.86 -5.10
N ASP A 84 5.33 32.08 -4.43
CA ASP A 84 5.12 33.23 -3.54
C ASP A 84 5.72 33.02 -2.13
N GLY A 85 6.41 31.90 -1.91
CA GLY A 85 7.04 31.53 -0.64
C GLY A 85 6.10 30.95 0.40
N ARG A 86 4.82 30.76 0.07
CA ARG A 86 3.83 30.15 0.97
C ARG A 86 3.71 28.65 0.74
N VAL A 87 3.25 27.96 1.78
CA VAL A 87 2.99 26.52 1.74
C VAL A 87 1.49 26.29 1.86
N TYR A 88 0.96 25.52 0.94
CA TYR A 88 -0.46 25.25 0.81
C TYR A 88 -0.77 23.77 0.97
N MET A 89 -2.00 23.50 1.40
CA MET A 89 -2.59 22.18 1.38
C MET A 89 -3.98 22.27 0.75
N ILE A 90 -4.18 21.52 -0.34
CA ILE A 90 -5.51 21.27 -0.92
C ILE A 90 -6.00 19.93 -0.40
N TYR A 91 -7.26 19.81 0.02
CA TYR A 91 -7.84 18.57 0.53
C TYR A 91 -9.36 18.53 0.38
N GLY A 92 -9.94 17.37 0.68
CA GLY A 92 -11.38 17.15 0.73
C GLY A 92 -11.87 16.10 -0.25
N THR A 93 -13.19 15.93 -0.26
CA THR A 93 -13.90 14.98 -1.13
C THR A 93 -15.13 15.67 -1.70
N GLY A 94 -15.27 15.68 -3.03
CA GLY A 94 -16.34 16.38 -3.75
C GLY A 94 -16.14 17.89 -3.77
N SER A 95 -16.23 18.54 -2.60
CA SER A 95 -15.87 19.95 -2.40
C SER A 95 -14.42 20.04 -1.92
N LEU A 96 -13.58 20.78 -2.64
CA LEU A 96 -12.15 20.87 -2.38
C LEU A 96 -11.79 22.23 -1.76
N ARG A 97 -10.95 22.16 -0.73
CA ARG A 97 -10.62 23.28 0.15
C ARG A 97 -9.12 23.55 0.12
N LEU A 98 -8.75 24.80 0.35
CA LEU A 98 -7.38 25.30 0.42
C LEU A 98 -7.12 25.89 1.80
N VAL A 99 -5.98 25.56 2.39
CA VAL A 99 -5.44 26.17 3.61
C VAL A 99 -3.95 26.48 3.43
N GLU A 100 -3.48 27.53 4.09
CA GLU A 100 -2.05 27.86 4.23
C GLU A 100 -1.48 27.18 5.50
N LEU A 101 -0.32 26.56 5.36
CA LEU A 101 0.43 25.94 6.45
C LEU A 101 1.46 26.91 7.03
N SER A 102 1.81 26.72 8.31
CA SER A 102 2.99 27.34 8.90
C SER A 102 4.25 26.89 8.14
N ALA A 103 5.27 27.76 8.05
CA ALA A 103 6.51 27.47 7.31
C ALA A 103 7.27 26.23 7.82
N ASP A 104 7.11 25.89 9.10
CA ASP A 104 7.70 24.70 9.72
C ASP A 104 6.83 23.44 9.57
N LEU A 105 5.69 23.55 8.88
CA LEU A 105 4.70 22.49 8.63
C LEU A 105 4.07 21.91 9.91
N SER A 106 4.17 22.63 11.04
CA SER A 106 3.61 22.20 12.33
C SER A 106 2.09 22.24 12.39
N GLY A 107 1.43 22.85 11.39
CA GLY A 107 -0.02 22.93 11.29
C GLY A 107 -0.49 24.03 10.35
N ILE A 108 -1.77 24.35 10.45
CA ILE A 108 -2.37 25.49 9.75
C ILE A 108 -1.77 26.79 10.29
N LYS A 109 -1.39 27.70 9.40
CA LYS A 109 -0.87 29.00 9.81
C LYS A 109 -1.97 29.78 10.57
N PRO A 110 -1.68 30.35 11.76
CA PRO A 110 -2.67 31.12 12.51
C PRO A 110 -3.31 32.24 11.67
N GLY A 111 -4.64 32.37 11.74
CA GLY A 111 -5.40 33.34 10.98
C GLY A 111 -5.78 32.91 9.55
N THR A 112 -5.29 31.76 9.07
CA THR A 112 -5.73 31.17 7.80
C THR A 112 -7.23 30.91 7.85
N LYS A 113 -7.94 31.42 6.84
CA LYS A 113 -9.33 31.05 6.59
C LYS A 113 -9.35 29.93 5.55
N GLU A 114 -9.95 28.82 5.90
CA GLU A 114 -10.21 27.73 4.96
C GLU A 114 -11.07 28.24 3.80
N GLN A 115 -10.59 28.08 2.58
CA GLN A 115 -11.27 28.55 1.37
C GLN A 115 -11.76 27.36 0.56
N VAL A 116 -13.04 27.34 0.19
CA VAL A 116 -13.53 26.43 -0.85
C VAL A 116 -13.05 26.96 -2.20
N ILE A 117 -12.27 26.15 -2.91
CA ILE A 117 -11.71 26.53 -4.23
C ILE A 117 -12.45 25.85 -5.38
N ILE A 118 -13.11 24.72 -5.12
CA ILE A 118 -13.96 24.01 -6.08
C ILE A 118 -15.14 23.41 -5.32
N ASP A 119 -16.35 23.91 -5.56
CA ASP A 119 -17.56 23.46 -4.84
C ASP A 119 -17.96 22.02 -5.18
N ASN A 120 -17.83 21.64 -6.46
CA ASN A 120 -18.11 20.28 -6.95
C ASN A 120 -17.05 19.85 -7.98
N ALA A 121 -15.95 19.29 -7.48
CA ALA A 121 -14.88 18.77 -8.31
C ALA A 121 -15.26 17.50 -9.09
N SER A 122 -16.43 16.90 -8.82
CA SER A 122 -16.93 15.75 -9.58
C SER A 122 -17.70 16.15 -10.84
N ALA A 123 -18.04 17.43 -11.01
CA ALA A 123 -18.98 17.89 -12.03
C ALA A 123 -18.62 17.44 -13.47
N ALA A 124 -17.32 17.41 -13.80
CA ALA A 124 -16.85 16.97 -15.11
C ALA A 124 -17.10 15.47 -15.38
N ALA A 125 -17.23 14.64 -14.34
CA ALA A 125 -17.56 13.21 -14.47
C ALA A 125 -19.07 12.93 -14.50
N GLY A 126 -19.91 13.96 -14.47
CA GLY A 126 -21.36 13.87 -14.52
C GLY A 126 -22.04 14.14 -13.18
N THR A 127 -23.36 13.93 -13.13
CA THR A 127 -24.21 14.30 -11.97
C THR A 127 -24.47 13.14 -11.00
N ASN A 128 -24.31 11.88 -11.45
CA ASN A 128 -24.58 10.69 -10.64
C ASN A 128 -23.27 9.99 -10.25
N ILE A 129 -22.77 10.29 -9.06
CA ILE A 129 -21.41 9.94 -8.63
C ILE A 129 -21.46 8.92 -7.47
N ASN A 130 -20.77 7.79 -7.62
CA ASN A 130 -20.63 6.77 -6.57
C ASN A 130 -19.48 7.08 -5.60
N LEU A 131 -18.34 7.53 -6.13
CA LEU A 131 -17.21 8.07 -5.36
C LEU A 131 -16.95 9.50 -5.80
N GLN A 132 -17.16 10.44 -4.90
CA GLN A 132 -16.92 11.86 -5.14
C GLN A 132 -15.43 12.13 -5.37
N ALA A 133 -15.12 13.23 -6.06
CA ALA A 133 -13.76 13.62 -6.41
C ALA A 133 -12.84 13.65 -5.17
N GLU A 134 -11.80 12.83 -5.16
CA GLU A 134 -10.79 12.74 -4.10
C GLU A 134 -9.39 12.51 -4.70
N GLY A 135 -8.40 12.16 -3.87
CA GLY A 135 -7.03 11.86 -4.31
C GLY A 135 -6.32 13.05 -4.93
N SER A 136 -6.50 14.26 -4.36
CA SER A 136 -5.96 15.50 -4.91
C SER A 136 -4.45 15.46 -5.08
N GLN A 137 -3.96 15.80 -6.28
CA GLN A 137 -2.54 16.04 -6.55
C GLN A 137 -2.36 17.31 -7.39
N LEU A 138 -1.77 18.33 -6.77
CA LEU A 138 -1.52 19.62 -7.41
C LEU A 138 -0.17 19.64 -8.14
N PHE A 139 -0.15 20.26 -9.32
CA PHE A 139 1.05 20.55 -10.10
C PHE A 139 1.00 21.99 -10.58
N LYS A 140 2.16 22.61 -10.75
CA LYS A 140 2.29 23.89 -11.44
C LYS A 140 3.19 23.68 -12.65
N VAL A 141 2.64 23.94 -13.84
CA VAL A 141 3.33 23.73 -15.12
C VAL A 141 3.10 24.97 -15.96
N ALA A 142 4.18 25.57 -16.48
CA ALA A 142 4.13 26.80 -17.29
C ALA A 142 3.24 27.90 -16.67
N ASN A 143 3.42 28.18 -15.37
CA ASN A 143 2.66 29.16 -14.59
C ASN A 143 1.15 28.92 -14.49
N LYS A 144 0.66 27.72 -14.81
CA LYS A 144 -0.71 27.28 -14.58
C LYS A 144 -0.74 26.18 -13.53
N TYR A 145 -1.77 26.17 -12.71
CA TYR A 145 -2.02 25.11 -11.73
C TYR A 145 -2.88 24.02 -12.36
N TYR A 146 -2.54 22.76 -12.09
CA TYR A 146 -3.28 21.57 -12.53
C TYR A 146 -3.54 20.68 -11.31
N LEU A 147 -4.81 20.46 -10.98
CA LEU A 147 -5.25 19.65 -9.85
C LEU A 147 -5.91 18.36 -10.35
N PHE A 148 -5.20 17.25 -10.17
CA PHE A 148 -5.66 15.91 -10.51
C PHE A 148 -6.51 15.36 -9.37
N ASN A 149 -7.64 14.74 -9.72
CA ASN A 149 -8.49 14.00 -8.80
C ASN A 149 -8.98 12.71 -9.46
N ILE A 150 -9.46 11.78 -8.64
CA ILE A 150 -10.23 10.61 -9.02
C ILE A 150 -11.69 10.83 -8.67
N ALA A 151 -12.61 10.51 -9.57
CA ALA A 151 -14.02 10.28 -9.26
C ALA A 151 -14.50 8.94 -9.84
N TRP A 152 -15.60 8.41 -9.31
CA TRP A 152 -16.24 7.22 -9.86
C TRP A 152 -17.72 7.50 -10.15
N PRO A 153 -18.09 7.85 -11.40
CA PRO A 153 -19.50 7.94 -11.80
C PRO A 153 -20.21 6.60 -11.62
N ARG A 154 -21.46 6.64 -11.14
CA ARG A 154 -22.27 5.43 -10.94
C ARG A 154 -22.51 4.74 -12.28
N GLY A 155 -22.28 3.42 -12.32
CA GLY A 155 -22.39 2.62 -13.55
C GLY A 155 -21.21 2.78 -14.52
N GLY A 156 -20.26 3.67 -14.22
CA GLY A 156 -19.03 3.86 -14.98
C GLY A 156 -17.82 3.26 -14.29
N MET A 157 -16.66 3.85 -14.55
CA MET A 157 -15.37 3.43 -13.99
C MET A 157 -14.66 4.59 -13.30
N ARG A 158 -13.63 4.27 -12.53
CA ARG A 158 -12.72 5.25 -11.95
C ARG A 158 -12.15 6.16 -13.06
N THR A 159 -12.29 7.47 -12.88
CA THR A 159 -12.08 8.50 -13.90
C THR A 159 -11.14 9.59 -13.37
N VAL A 160 -10.15 9.99 -14.15
CA VAL A 160 -9.28 11.13 -13.82
C VAL A 160 -10.02 12.41 -14.18
N ILE A 161 -10.14 13.32 -13.22
CA ILE A 161 -10.60 14.69 -13.43
C ILE A 161 -9.42 15.63 -13.23
N ILE A 162 -9.20 16.55 -14.17
CA ILE A 162 -8.13 17.54 -14.12
C ILE A 162 -8.77 18.92 -14.09
N HIS A 163 -8.45 19.70 -13.05
CA HIS A 163 -8.81 21.11 -12.99
C HIS A 163 -7.60 21.99 -13.29
N ARG A 164 -7.80 23.10 -14.01
CA ARG A 164 -6.77 24.08 -14.35
C ARG A 164 -7.16 25.47 -13.84
N ALA A 165 -6.20 26.22 -13.31
CA ALA A 165 -6.37 27.61 -12.89
C ALA A 165 -5.10 28.45 -13.05
N ASP A 166 -5.27 29.76 -13.09
CA ASP A 166 -4.18 30.74 -13.16
C ASP A 166 -3.67 31.13 -11.77
N LYS A 167 -4.53 30.99 -10.76
CA LYS A 167 -4.24 31.20 -9.34
C LYS A 167 -4.65 29.95 -8.59
N ILE A 168 -3.91 29.58 -7.56
CA ILE A 168 -4.26 28.43 -6.70
C ILE A 168 -5.64 28.60 -6.03
N THR A 169 -6.09 29.84 -5.84
CA THR A 169 -7.41 30.19 -5.30
C THR A 169 -8.54 30.08 -6.35
N GLY A 170 -8.23 29.72 -7.59
CA GLY A 170 -9.17 29.69 -8.70
C GLY A 170 -9.37 31.04 -9.40
N PRO A 171 -10.40 31.16 -10.27
CA PRO A 171 -11.39 30.11 -10.59
C PRO A 171 -10.75 28.91 -11.30
N TRP A 172 -11.35 27.73 -11.13
CA TRP A 172 -10.88 26.48 -11.69
C TRP A 172 -11.80 25.99 -12.82
N GLU A 173 -11.22 25.66 -13.97
CA GLU A 173 -11.89 24.97 -15.08
C GLU A 173 -11.63 23.47 -14.96
N GLY A 174 -12.66 22.61 -15.01
CA GLY A 174 -12.52 21.14 -14.84
C GLY A 174 -12.86 20.36 -16.11
N ARG A 175 -12.07 19.31 -16.42
CA ARG A 175 -12.29 18.40 -17.55
C ARG A 175 -12.01 16.94 -17.17
N VAL A 176 -12.62 16.00 -17.88
CA VAL A 176 -12.21 14.59 -17.82
C VAL A 176 -10.84 14.46 -18.48
N GLY A 177 -9.86 13.97 -17.74
CA GLY A 177 -8.51 13.72 -18.24
C GLY A 177 -8.32 12.32 -18.82
N LEU A 178 -8.94 11.30 -18.20
CA LEU A 178 -8.86 9.91 -18.64
C LEU A 178 -10.05 9.10 -18.09
N GLN A 179 -10.67 8.29 -18.94
CA GLN A 179 -11.71 7.33 -18.56
C GLN A 179 -11.51 6.03 -19.33
N ASP A 180 -10.53 5.23 -18.92
CA ASP A 180 -10.19 3.98 -19.59
C ASP A 180 -9.70 2.94 -18.58
N LEU A 181 -10.22 1.70 -18.68
CA LEU A 181 -9.88 0.55 -17.82
C LEU A 181 -10.03 0.74 -16.30
N GLY A 182 -10.58 1.88 -15.85
CA GLY A 182 -10.56 2.31 -14.44
C GLY A 182 -9.17 2.76 -13.96
N VAL A 183 -8.25 3.08 -14.87
CA VAL A 183 -6.92 3.60 -14.56
C VAL A 183 -7.05 5.08 -14.17
N ALA A 184 -6.81 5.38 -12.90
CA ALA A 184 -6.99 6.71 -12.34
C ALA A 184 -6.24 6.89 -11.02
N GLN A 185 -6.36 8.09 -10.43
CA GLN A 185 -5.70 8.54 -9.20
C GLN A 185 -4.16 8.54 -9.27
N GLY A 186 -3.59 9.72 -9.14
CA GLY A 186 -2.17 9.97 -9.31
C GLY A 186 -1.95 11.35 -9.90
N GLY A 187 -0.93 11.52 -10.74
CA GLY A 187 -0.59 12.83 -11.24
C GLY A 187 0.52 12.81 -12.27
N LEU A 188 1.16 13.95 -12.47
CA LEU A 188 2.14 14.17 -13.53
C LEU A 188 3.58 13.96 -13.06
N ILE A 189 4.39 13.41 -13.95
CA ILE A 189 5.84 13.38 -13.83
C ILE A 189 6.45 13.67 -15.20
N SER A 190 7.53 14.44 -15.22
CA SER A 190 8.34 14.65 -16.42
C SER A 190 9.70 14.00 -16.26
N THR A 191 10.24 13.56 -17.38
CA THR A 191 11.63 13.15 -17.51
C THR A 191 12.54 14.39 -17.66
N PRO A 192 13.86 14.25 -17.48
CA PRO A 192 14.80 15.35 -17.71
C PRO A 192 14.82 15.91 -19.14
N ASN A 193 14.39 15.12 -20.14
CA ASN A 193 14.31 15.54 -21.54
C ASN A 193 12.97 16.25 -21.88
N GLY A 194 12.06 16.40 -20.91
CA GLY A 194 10.79 17.10 -21.10
C GLY A 194 9.62 16.22 -21.57
N GLU A 195 9.78 14.91 -21.66
CA GLU A 195 8.66 13.99 -21.89
C GLU A 195 7.78 13.89 -20.65
N TRP A 196 6.46 13.95 -20.84
CA TRP A 196 5.49 13.89 -19.75
C TRP A 196 4.79 12.55 -19.68
N TRP A 197 4.56 12.12 -18.44
CA TRP A 197 3.83 10.92 -18.09
C TRP A 197 2.86 11.22 -16.95
N SER A 198 1.80 10.43 -16.89
CA SER A 198 0.87 10.40 -15.77
C SER A 198 1.04 9.06 -15.05
N TYR A 199 1.47 9.09 -13.80
CA TYR A 199 1.48 7.90 -12.95
C TYR A 199 0.10 7.75 -12.33
N LEU A 200 -0.53 6.60 -12.55
CA LEU A 200 -1.87 6.27 -12.08
C LEU A 200 -1.88 4.84 -11.51
N PHE A 201 -3.04 4.33 -11.10
CA PHE A 201 -3.17 2.91 -10.80
C PHE A 201 -4.53 2.34 -11.24
N ARG A 202 -4.59 1.01 -11.31
CA ARG A 202 -5.80 0.26 -11.63
C ARG A 202 -6.14 -0.74 -10.53
N ASP A 203 -7.40 -0.81 -10.16
CA ASP A 203 -7.90 -1.91 -9.31
C ASP A 203 -7.94 -3.19 -10.17
N TYR A 204 -7.15 -4.20 -9.81
CA TYR A 204 -6.90 -5.35 -10.67
C TYR A 204 -7.08 -6.70 -9.96
N GLY A 205 -8.19 -6.85 -9.23
CA GLY A 205 -8.50 -8.10 -8.54
C GLY A 205 -7.55 -8.35 -7.37
N ALA A 206 -7.31 -9.62 -7.05
CA ALA A 206 -6.61 -10.06 -5.84
C ALA A 206 -5.14 -9.65 -5.75
N VAL A 207 -4.47 -9.32 -6.87
CA VAL A 207 -3.12 -8.75 -6.84
C VAL A 207 -3.10 -7.33 -6.26
N GLY A 208 -4.27 -6.68 -6.20
CA GLY A 208 -4.49 -5.37 -5.60
C GLY A 208 -4.56 -4.23 -6.62
N ARG A 209 -4.11 -3.05 -6.18
CA ARG A 209 -4.10 -1.82 -6.99
C ARG A 209 -2.72 -1.64 -7.59
N ILE A 210 -2.61 -1.80 -8.91
CA ILE A 210 -1.33 -1.88 -9.61
C ILE A 210 -0.99 -0.55 -10.31
N PRO A 211 0.25 -0.04 -10.21
CA PRO A 211 0.67 1.17 -10.90
C PRO A 211 0.57 1.05 -12.43
N TYR A 212 0.15 2.13 -13.08
CA TYR A 212 0.16 2.33 -14.52
C TYR A 212 0.91 3.63 -14.83
N LEU A 213 1.61 3.65 -15.95
CA LEU A 213 2.27 4.85 -16.47
C LEU A 213 1.67 5.15 -17.84
N VAL A 214 1.12 6.35 -17.99
CA VAL A 214 0.35 6.76 -19.17
C VAL A 214 1.08 7.94 -19.83
N PRO A 215 1.40 7.89 -21.14
CA PRO A 215 2.06 9.01 -21.80
C PRO A 215 1.17 10.26 -21.79
N VAL A 216 1.77 11.44 -21.71
CA VAL A 216 1.06 12.73 -21.71
C VAL A 216 1.59 13.62 -22.83
N LYS A 217 0.66 14.15 -23.64
CA LYS A 217 0.93 15.25 -24.55
C LYS A 217 0.28 16.52 -24.03
N TRP A 218 0.78 17.68 -24.45
CA TRP A 218 0.18 18.96 -24.12
C TRP A 218 -0.46 19.56 -25.36
N GLU A 219 -1.76 19.83 -25.29
CA GLU A 219 -2.53 20.44 -26.38
C GLU A 219 -3.34 21.60 -25.78
N GLU A 220 -3.22 22.80 -26.34
CA GLU A 220 -3.93 24.00 -25.90
C GLU A 220 -3.80 24.27 -24.36
N GLY A 221 -2.64 23.95 -23.81
CA GLY A 221 -2.35 24.11 -22.37
C GLY A 221 -3.09 23.10 -21.48
N TRP A 222 -3.50 21.95 -21.99
CA TRP A 222 -4.08 20.83 -21.25
C TRP A 222 -3.24 19.56 -21.42
N PRO A 223 -3.05 18.75 -20.36
CA PRO A 223 -2.47 17.43 -20.47
C PRO A 223 -3.50 16.45 -21.07
N VAL A 224 -3.14 15.85 -22.21
CA VAL A 224 -3.88 14.79 -22.89
C VAL A 224 -3.24 13.46 -22.53
N LEU A 225 -3.95 12.62 -21.77
CA LEU A 225 -3.46 11.35 -21.26
C LEU A 225 -3.73 10.21 -22.25
N GLY A 226 -2.70 9.40 -22.50
CA GLY A 226 -2.78 8.18 -23.28
C GLY A 226 -2.66 8.40 -24.78
N GLU A 227 -2.86 7.34 -25.54
CA GLU A 227 -2.86 7.35 -27.00
C GLU A 227 -4.32 7.49 -27.46
N VAL A 228 -4.73 8.72 -27.81
CA VAL A 228 -6.12 9.03 -28.17
C VAL A 228 -7.09 8.69 -27.02
N GLY A 229 -6.73 9.05 -25.79
CA GLY A 229 -7.53 8.81 -24.59
C GLY A 229 -7.54 7.36 -24.09
N LYS A 230 -6.66 6.50 -24.63
CA LYS A 230 -6.53 5.08 -24.25
C LYS A 230 -5.22 4.80 -23.55
N VAL A 231 -5.27 3.91 -22.55
CA VAL A 231 -4.08 3.44 -21.83
C VAL A 231 -3.33 2.44 -22.71
N PRO A 232 -2.10 2.75 -23.15
CA PRO A 232 -1.35 1.82 -23.99
C PRO A 232 -0.93 0.58 -23.19
N GLN A 233 -0.95 -0.58 -23.86
CA GLN A 233 -0.52 -1.86 -23.25
C GLN A 233 1.00 -2.03 -23.26
N THR A 234 1.71 -1.26 -24.09
CA THR A 234 3.17 -1.27 -24.19
C THR A 234 3.69 0.15 -24.08
N LEU A 235 4.86 0.31 -23.46
CA LEU A 235 5.50 1.61 -23.28
C LEU A 235 6.82 1.62 -24.02
N ARG A 236 7.16 2.77 -24.61
CA ARG A 236 8.47 3.03 -25.21
C ARG A 236 9.51 3.39 -24.14
N LEU A 237 9.64 2.52 -23.15
CA LEU A 237 10.59 2.64 -22.04
C LEU A 237 11.45 1.39 -21.95
N PRO A 238 12.66 1.47 -21.36
CA PRO A 238 13.47 0.29 -21.09
C PRO A 238 12.67 -0.76 -20.33
N ALA A 239 12.71 -2.00 -20.79
CA ALA A 239 11.99 -3.09 -20.15
C ALA A 239 12.51 -3.30 -18.72
N ASN A 240 11.62 -3.26 -17.73
CA ASN A 240 11.95 -3.77 -16.41
C ASN A 240 11.97 -5.30 -16.47
N LYS A 241 13.09 -5.91 -16.04
CA LYS A 241 13.28 -7.36 -16.12
C LYS A 241 12.69 -8.10 -14.92
N SER A 242 12.52 -7.45 -13.76
CA SER A 242 12.01 -8.12 -12.57
C SER A 242 11.54 -7.14 -11.48
N LEU A 243 10.60 -7.57 -10.64
CA LEU A 243 10.26 -6.92 -9.37
C LEU A 243 11.17 -7.36 -8.21
N ILE A 244 11.97 -8.41 -8.43
CA ILE A 244 12.93 -8.97 -7.48
C ILE A 244 14.33 -8.40 -7.77
N PRO A 245 15.08 -7.90 -6.77
CA PRO A 245 14.78 -7.87 -5.33
C PRO A 245 14.15 -6.54 -4.84
N GLY A 246 13.62 -5.71 -5.74
CA GLY A 246 13.27 -4.32 -5.42
C GLY A 246 11.96 -4.13 -4.65
N ILE A 247 10.91 -4.87 -5.00
CA ILE A 247 9.57 -4.79 -4.39
C ILE A 247 9.30 -6.00 -3.50
N VAL A 248 9.81 -7.15 -3.90
CA VAL A 248 9.80 -8.41 -3.15
C VAL A 248 11.16 -9.08 -3.29
N ALA A 249 11.58 -9.85 -2.30
CA ALA A 249 12.86 -10.56 -2.33
C ALA A 249 12.85 -11.80 -1.43
N SER A 250 13.61 -12.83 -1.82
CA SER A 250 13.94 -13.94 -0.93
C SER A 250 14.84 -13.48 0.20
N ASP A 251 14.75 -14.14 1.35
CA ASP A 251 15.56 -13.81 2.53
C ASP A 251 15.82 -15.07 3.35
N GLU A 252 17.09 -15.49 3.42
CA GLU A 252 17.55 -16.64 4.21
C GLU A 252 17.82 -16.27 5.68
N PHE A 253 17.43 -15.07 6.10
CA PHE A 253 17.59 -14.54 7.46
C PHE A 253 19.01 -14.60 8.03
N THR A 254 20.00 -14.64 7.14
CA THR A 254 21.41 -14.46 7.48
C THR A 254 21.72 -12.96 7.45
N ARG A 255 22.41 -12.46 8.48
CA ARG A 255 22.77 -11.04 8.62
C ARG A 255 24.25 -10.89 8.87
N LYS A 256 24.87 -9.95 8.16
CA LYS A 256 26.22 -9.46 8.46
C LYS A 256 26.15 -8.31 9.46
N LYS A 257 27.27 -8.03 10.13
CA LYS A 257 27.39 -6.89 11.04
C LYS A 257 27.08 -5.59 10.28
N GLY A 258 26.12 -4.81 10.79
CA GLY A 258 25.71 -3.53 10.20
C GLY A 258 24.61 -3.64 9.13
N GLU A 259 24.20 -4.85 8.74
CA GLU A 259 23.01 -5.01 7.88
C GLU A 259 21.72 -4.79 8.67
N PRO A 260 20.67 -4.21 8.04
CA PRO A 260 19.35 -4.12 8.65
C PRO A 260 18.82 -5.49 9.07
N ALA A 261 18.10 -5.55 10.20
CA ALA A 261 17.52 -6.81 10.69
C ALA A 261 16.52 -7.43 9.71
N LEU A 262 15.79 -6.61 8.95
CA LEU A 262 14.89 -7.04 7.89
C LEU A 262 15.08 -6.11 6.66
N PRO A 263 15.22 -6.65 5.44
CA PRO A 263 15.12 -5.87 4.20
C PRO A 263 13.80 -5.11 4.08
N PHE A 264 13.81 -3.96 3.39
CA PHE A 264 12.64 -3.08 3.21
C PHE A 264 11.43 -3.73 2.51
N VAL A 265 11.59 -4.89 1.88
CA VAL A 265 10.48 -5.63 1.28
C VAL A 265 9.53 -6.20 2.33
N TRP A 266 10.03 -6.46 3.55
CA TRP A 266 9.25 -6.98 4.66
C TRP A 266 8.44 -5.89 5.35
N GLN A 267 7.16 -6.16 5.60
CA GLN A 267 6.26 -5.27 6.33
C GLN A 267 5.47 -6.09 7.33
N TRP A 268 5.25 -5.55 8.53
CA TRP A 268 4.41 -6.18 9.54
C TRP A 268 2.93 -5.89 9.25
N ASN A 269 2.08 -6.91 9.44
CA ASN A 269 0.65 -6.65 9.60
C ASN A 269 0.44 -5.99 10.96
N HIS A 270 0.09 -4.69 10.95
CA HIS A 270 -0.01 -3.83 12.14
C HIS A 270 1.35 -3.65 12.86
N ASN A 271 1.35 -2.92 13.99
CA ASN A 271 2.59 -2.71 14.76
C ASN A 271 3.09 -4.03 15.36
N PRO A 272 4.38 -4.39 15.20
CA PRO A 272 4.95 -5.58 15.80
C PRO A 272 5.17 -5.41 17.30
N ASP A 273 5.20 -6.52 18.03
CA ASP A 273 5.88 -6.60 19.32
C ASP A 273 7.34 -7.01 19.09
N ASN A 274 8.25 -6.04 19.21
CA ASN A 274 9.68 -6.23 18.94
C ASN A 274 10.38 -7.17 19.93
N ARG A 275 9.74 -7.54 21.05
CA ARG A 275 10.27 -8.55 21.98
C ARG A 275 10.05 -9.98 21.48
N LEU A 276 9.12 -10.16 20.55
CA LEU A 276 8.59 -11.44 20.08
C LEU A 276 9.10 -11.85 18.70
N TRP A 277 10.10 -11.18 18.15
CA TRP A 277 10.79 -11.62 16.94
C TRP A 277 12.30 -11.40 17.03
N SER A 278 13.09 -12.22 16.34
CA SER A 278 14.54 -12.05 16.27
C SER A 278 15.14 -12.77 15.07
N VAL A 279 16.12 -12.14 14.41
CA VAL A 279 17.02 -12.77 13.42
C VAL A 279 18.40 -13.11 14.00
N ASN A 280 18.61 -12.83 15.28
CA ASN A 280 19.90 -12.97 15.96
C ASN A 280 19.92 -14.07 17.03
N GLU A 281 18.75 -14.49 17.55
CA GLU A 281 18.66 -15.57 18.53
C GLU A 281 19.13 -16.93 17.97
N ARG A 282 18.93 -17.16 16.68
CA ARG A 282 19.48 -18.30 15.94
C ARG A 282 19.91 -17.82 14.56
N LYS A 283 21.22 -17.77 14.30
CA LYS A 283 21.78 -17.29 13.02
C LYS A 283 21.18 -18.09 11.85
N GLY A 284 20.77 -17.38 10.80
CA GLY A 284 20.15 -17.97 9.62
C GLY A 284 18.66 -18.30 9.78
N PHE A 285 18.00 -17.83 10.85
CA PHE A 285 16.59 -18.05 11.10
C PHE A 285 15.92 -16.77 11.58
N LEU A 286 14.73 -16.49 11.05
CA LEU A 286 13.75 -15.64 11.74
C LEU A 286 13.03 -16.49 12.78
N ARG A 287 13.10 -16.08 14.05
CA ARG A 287 12.31 -16.65 15.13
C ARG A 287 11.14 -15.73 15.45
N LEU A 288 9.93 -16.27 15.44
CA LEU A 288 8.72 -15.65 15.96
C LEU A 288 8.33 -16.36 17.26
N LYS A 289 8.10 -15.62 18.33
CA LYS A 289 7.72 -16.16 19.65
C LYS A 289 6.26 -15.81 19.93
N THR A 290 5.47 -16.79 20.34
CA THR A 290 4.11 -16.52 20.82
C THR A 290 4.17 -15.74 22.14
N GLY A 291 3.28 -14.76 22.29
CA GLY A 291 3.24 -13.90 23.49
C GLY A 291 1.83 -13.72 24.08
N ARG A 292 0.81 -14.22 23.40
CA ARG A 292 -0.59 -14.24 23.85
C ARG A 292 -1.38 -15.28 23.07
N ILE A 293 -2.58 -15.58 23.53
CA ILE A 293 -3.57 -16.41 22.83
C ILE A 293 -4.48 -15.47 22.04
N ASP A 294 -4.62 -15.73 20.74
CA ASP A 294 -5.53 -15.01 19.84
C ASP A 294 -6.64 -15.95 19.36
N THR A 295 -7.87 -15.44 19.24
CA THR A 295 -9.06 -16.21 18.79
C THR A 295 -9.26 -16.16 17.28
N SER A 296 -8.49 -15.34 16.57
CA SER A 296 -8.54 -15.16 15.12
C SER A 296 -7.14 -14.91 14.58
N PHE A 297 -6.84 -15.51 13.42
CA PHE A 297 -5.59 -15.26 12.71
C PHE A 297 -5.38 -13.78 12.37
N LEU A 298 -6.45 -13.05 12.04
CA LEU A 298 -6.39 -11.62 11.74
C LEU A 298 -6.09 -10.74 12.95
N LEU A 299 -6.07 -11.30 14.16
CA LEU A 299 -5.66 -10.60 15.37
C LEU A 299 -4.26 -11.00 15.85
N ALA A 300 -3.63 -11.98 15.20
CA ALA A 300 -2.29 -12.42 15.56
C ALA A 300 -1.24 -11.33 15.26
N LYS A 301 -0.45 -11.01 16.29
CA LYS A 301 0.72 -10.12 16.16
C LYS A 301 1.87 -10.79 15.42
N ASN A 302 2.78 -9.96 14.92
CA ASN A 302 4.03 -10.39 14.27
C ASN A 302 3.81 -11.32 13.07
N THR A 303 2.70 -11.15 12.35
CA THR A 303 2.54 -11.70 11.00
C THR A 303 3.40 -10.85 10.05
N LEU A 304 4.55 -11.39 9.65
CA LEU A 304 5.47 -10.75 8.72
C LEU A 304 5.03 -11.00 7.27
N THR A 305 5.06 -9.97 6.42
CA THR A 305 4.46 -10.03 5.08
C THR A 305 5.35 -9.40 4.00
N GLN A 306 5.20 -9.88 2.76
CA GLN A 306 5.57 -9.17 1.53
C GLN A 306 4.36 -9.11 0.59
N ARG A 307 4.45 -8.30 -0.45
CA ARG A 307 3.46 -8.25 -1.53
C ARG A 307 3.50 -9.53 -2.36
N THR A 308 2.36 -9.96 -2.90
CA THR A 308 2.33 -10.87 -4.05
C THR A 308 2.67 -10.11 -5.33
N ILE A 309 3.05 -10.82 -6.41
CA ILE A 309 3.35 -10.19 -7.71
C ILE A 309 2.67 -10.95 -8.85
N GLY A 310 2.23 -10.22 -9.88
CA GLY A 310 1.58 -10.79 -11.07
C GLY A 310 2.54 -11.03 -12.24
N PRO A 311 2.09 -11.74 -13.30
CA PRO A 311 0.78 -12.41 -13.38
C PRO A 311 0.71 -13.68 -12.52
N VAL A 312 1.86 -14.27 -12.19
CA VAL A 312 1.97 -15.44 -11.32
C VAL A 312 3.13 -15.25 -10.34
N CYS A 313 3.01 -15.83 -9.14
CA CYS A 313 4.13 -15.89 -8.20
C CYS A 313 4.08 -17.14 -7.33
N THR A 314 5.22 -17.47 -6.73
CA THR A 314 5.33 -18.55 -5.74
C THR A 314 6.12 -18.03 -4.55
N GLY A 315 5.54 -18.16 -3.35
CA GLY A 315 6.23 -17.92 -2.09
C GLY A 315 6.45 -19.25 -1.38
N ALA A 316 7.63 -19.45 -0.77
CA ALA A 316 7.94 -20.65 -0.01
C ALA A 316 8.72 -20.31 1.26
N THR A 317 8.61 -21.17 2.27
CA THR A 317 9.33 -21.05 3.54
C THR A 317 9.65 -22.43 4.10
N VAL A 318 10.64 -22.49 5.00
CA VAL A 318 10.95 -23.66 5.82
C VAL A 318 10.73 -23.32 7.29
N LEU A 319 10.11 -24.22 8.03
CA LEU A 319 9.80 -24.06 9.45
C LEU A 319 10.45 -25.17 10.26
N ASP A 320 11.04 -24.77 11.38
CA ASP A 320 11.45 -25.66 12.45
C ASP A 320 10.41 -25.58 13.59
N VAL A 321 9.72 -26.68 13.84
CA VAL A 321 8.62 -26.80 14.80
C VAL A 321 9.02 -27.53 16.08
N SER A 322 10.31 -27.61 16.37
CA SER A 322 10.86 -28.31 17.55
C SER A 322 10.36 -27.73 18.88
N ASN A 323 10.14 -26.42 18.94
CA ASN A 323 9.83 -25.68 20.16
C ASN A 323 8.40 -25.10 20.21
N MET A 324 7.54 -25.50 19.26
CA MET A 324 6.12 -25.12 19.31
C MET A 324 5.44 -25.85 20.47
N LYS A 325 4.50 -25.17 21.14
CA LYS A 325 3.76 -25.67 22.30
C LYS A 325 2.33 -26.03 21.92
N ASP A 326 1.66 -26.77 22.80
CA ASP A 326 0.24 -27.08 22.66
C ASP A 326 -0.60 -25.83 22.37
N GLY A 327 -1.46 -25.91 21.35
CA GLY A 327 -2.28 -24.82 20.84
C GLY A 327 -1.59 -23.90 19.82
N ASP A 328 -0.26 -23.96 19.65
CA ASP A 328 0.44 -23.12 18.68
C ASP A 328 0.11 -23.51 17.24
N PHE A 329 0.01 -22.50 16.37
CA PHE A 329 -0.04 -22.63 14.92
C PHE A 329 1.01 -21.73 14.27
N ALA A 330 1.85 -22.27 13.37
CA ALA A 330 2.84 -21.49 12.62
C ALA A 330 2.93 -21.97 11.17
N GLY A 331 3.04 -21.04 10.21
CA GLY A 331 2.94 -21.40 8.79
C GLY A 331 3.17 -20.25 7.80
N LEU A 332 2.78 -20.50 6.56
CA LEU A 332 2.75 -19.56 5.45
C LEU A 332 1.29 -19.17 5.15
N CYS A 333 1.03 -17.89 4.93
CA CYS A 333 -0.30 -17.39 4.61
C CYS A 333 -0.32 -16.56 3.32
N LEU A 334 -1.49 -16.54 2.68
CA LEU A 334 -1.90 -15.48 1.76
C LEU A 334 -2.87 -14.58 2.53
N LEU A 335 -2.36 -13.45 3.02
CA LEU A 335 -3.05 -12.59 3.97
C LEU A 335 -4.00 -11.60 3.27
N GLN A 336 -5.28 -11.74 3.57
CA GLN A 336 -6.36 -10.78 3.29
C GLN A 336 -7.48 -11.05 4.31
N LYS A 337 -8.63 -10.37 4.25
CA LYS A 337 -9.84 -10.78 4.98
C LYS A 337 -10.23 -12.23 4.64
N ALA A 338 -10.23 -12.57 3.34
CA ALA A 338 -10.46 -13.92 2.83
C ALA A 338 -9.12 -14.65 2.62
N TYR A 339 -8.47 -15.03 3.71
CA TYR A 339 -7.11 -15.60 3.70
C TYR A 339 -7.08 -17.10 3.39
N GLY A 340 -5.89 -17.58 2.98
CA GLY A 340 -5.51 -18.99 3.04
C GLY A 340 -4.25 -19.16 3.89
N LEU A 341 -4.18 -20.23 4.66
CA LEU A 341 -3.10 -20.49 5.61
C LEU A 341 -2.71 -21.96 5.55
N VAL A 342 -1.42 -22.26 5.38
CA VAL A 342 -0.87 -23.62 5.50
C VAL A 342 0.22 -23.61 6.56
N GLY A 343 0.17 -24.54 7.51
CA GLY A 343 1.07 -24.50 8.66
C GLY A 343 1.08 -25.79 9.45
N VAL A 344 1.78 -25.75 10.58
CA VAL A 344 1.76 -26.81 11.59
C VAL A 344 0.93 -26.35 12.77
N ARG A 345 0.07 -27.22 13.28
CA ARG A 345 -0.61 -27.09 14.56
C ARG A 345 -0.07 -28.13 15.55
N ILE A 346 0.04 -27.74 16.82
CA ILE A 346 0.34 -28.65 17.92
C ILE A 346 -0.93 -28.87 18.77
N ASN A 347 -1.29 -30.13 19.00
CA ASN A 347 -2.38 -30.53 19.90
C ASN A 347 -1.82 -31.60 20.87
N GLY A 348 -1.58 -31.22 22.12
CA GLY A 348 -0.76 -31.98 23.06
C GLY A 348 0.63 -32.25 22.47
N ASP A 349 1.01 -33.52 22.37
CA ASP A 349 2.29 -33.93 21.75
C ASP A 349 2.20 -34.18 20.24
N LYS A 350 1.01 -34.05 19.64
CA LYS A 350 0.79 -34.35 18.22
C LYS A 350 1.00 -33.10 17.36
N LYS A 351 1.75 -33.28 16.27
CA LYS A 351 1.97 -32.26 15.25
C LYS A 351 1.17 -32.62 14.00
N SER A 352 0.49 -31.65 13.42
CA SER A 352 -0.25 -31.84 12.18
C SER A 352 0.03 -30.72 11.21
N ILE A 353 0.25 -31.05 9.93
CA ILE A 353 0.15 -30.08 8.84
C ILE A 353 -1.34 -29.79 8.62
N VAL A 354 -1.70 -28.52 8.56
CA VAL A 354 -3.08 -28.06 8.40
C VAL A 354 -3.13 -27.00 7.32
N MET A 355 -4.11 -27.13 6.41
CA MET A 355 -4.48 -26.06 5.48
C MET A 355 -5.85 -25.51 5.87
N ILE A 356 -5.94 -24.19 6.01
CA ILE A 356 -7.17 -23.44 6.32
C ILE A 356 -7.51 -22.53 5.12
N ASN A 357 -8.77 -22.61 4.69
CA ASN A 357 -9.32 -21.77 3.64
C ASN A 357 -10.44 -20.89 4.22
N ALA A 358 -10.29 -19.57 4.14
CA ALA A 358 -11.27 -18.60 4.63
C ALA A 358 -11.98 -17.82 3.51
N ALA A 359 -11.96 -18.33 2.26
CA ALA A 359 -12.61 -17.68 1.12
C ALA A 359 -14.11 -17.43 1.33
N GLY A 360 -14.80 -18.34 2.04
CA GLY A 360 -16.22 -18.22 2.36
C GLY A 360 -16.55 -17.26 3.52
N GLY A 361 -15.58 -16.51 4.03
CA GLY A 361 -15.74 -15.60 5.18
C GLY A 361 -15.59 -16.28 6.55
N THR A 362 -15.83 -17.59 6.63
CA THR A 362 -15.54 -18.42 7.80
C THR A 362 -14.34 -19.33 7.51
N PRO A 363 -13.31 -19.39 8.36
CA PRO A 363 -12.18 -20.28 8.17
C PRO A 363 -12.59 -21.75 8.29
N VAL A 364 -12.20 -22.58 7.31
CA VAL A 364 -12.45 -24.03 7.29
C VAL A 364 -11.11 -24.76 7.19
N GLU A 365 -10.91 -25.79 8.01
CA GLU A 365 -9.81 -26.74 7.86
C GLU A 365 -10.08 -27.63 6.65
N ALA A 366 -9.43 -27.33 5.54
CA ALA A 366 -9.62 -28.06 4.29
C ALA A 366 -8.93 -29.42 4.30
N GLN A 367 -7.79 -29.54 5.01
CA GLN A 367 -7.07 -30.80 5.17
C GLN A 367 -6.16 -30.77 6.40
N VAL A 368 -6.03 -31.92 7.05
CA VAL A 368 -5.16 -32.16 8.22
C VAL A 368 -4.38 -33.45 7.99
N LEU A 369 -3.05 -33.41 8.16
CA LEU A 369 -2.16 -34.56 7.99
C LEU A 369 -1.19 -34.66 9.19
N PRO A 370 -0.88 -35.85 9.71
CA PRO A 370 0.09 -35.98 10.79
C PRO A 370 1.50 -35.57 10.31
N LEU A 371 2.29 -34.99 11.21
CA LEU A 371 3.69 -34.64 10.99
C LEU A 371 4.59 -35.35 12.01
N ALA A 372 5.50 -36.19 11.52
CA ALA A 372 6.41 -36.97 12.37
C ALA A 372 7.82 -36.36 12.49
N GLN A 373 8.09 -35.20 11.87
CA GLN A 373 9.40 -34.56 11.84
C GLN A 373 9.34 -33.11 12.33
N GLN A 374 10.52 -32.51 12.57
CA GLN A 374 10.64 -31.17 13.13
C GLN A 374 10.77 -30.08 12.07
N THR A 375 11.21 -30.42 10.86
CA THR A 375 11.36 -29.47 9.76
C THR A 375 10.31 -29.74 8.69
N VAL A 376 9.65 -28.70 8.20
CA VAL A 376 8.67 -28.82 7.12
C VAL A 376 8.71 -27.58 6.24
N TYR A 377 8.47 -27.76 4.95
CA TYR A 377 8.46 -26.68 3.99
C TYR A 377 7.03 -26.41 3.54
N PHE A 378 6.69 -25.14 3.34
CA PHE A 378 5.40 -24.72 2.77
C PHE A 378 5.61 -23.84 1.55
N LYS A 379 4.66 -23.92 0.63
CA LYS A 379 4.65 -23.13 -0.60
C LYS A 379 3.23 -22.73 -0.95
N ALA A 380 3.05 -21.51 -1.43
CA ALA A 380 1.81 -21.01 -1.99
C ALA A 380 2.09 -20.51 -3.41
N GLN A 381 1.27 -20.92 -4.37
CA GLN A 381 1.34 -20.48 -5.76
C GLN A 381 0.12 -19.62 -6.06
N CYS A 382 0.33 -18.43 -6.62
CA CYS A 382 -0.74 -17.49 -6.97
C CYS A 382 -0.82 -17.32 -8.47
N ASP A 383 -2.04 -17.30 -9.00
CA ASP A 383 -2.34 -17.03 -10.41
C ASP A 383 -3.35 -15.88 -10.51
N PHE A 384 -2.84 -14.73 -10.95
CA PHE A 384 -3.57 -13.49 -11.19
C PHE A 384 -3.78 -13.24 -12.69
N THR A 385 -3.37 -14.18 -13.55
CA THR A 385 -3.54 -14.07 -15.01
C THR A 385 -5.00 -13.81 -15.32
N GLU A 386 -5.27 -12.72 -16.04
CA GLU A 386 -6.63 -12.31 -16.40
C GLU A 386 -7.61 -12.22 -15.21
N ARG A 387 -7.10 -11.91 -14.00
CA ARG A 387 -7.88 -11.87 -12.74
C ARG A 387 -8.51 -13.21 -12.37
N LYS A 388 -7.86 -14.32 -12.72
CA LYS A 388 -8.25 -15.65 -12.24
C LYS A 388 -8.28 -15.69 -10.71
N ASP A 389 -7.35 -14.99 -10.05
CA ASP A 389 -7.34 -14.73 -8.61
C ASP A 389 -7.48 -16.02 -7.78
N VAL A 390 -6.65 -17.02 -8.09
CA VAL A 390 -6.63 -18.29 -7.36
C VAL A 390 -5.25 -18.60 -6.80
N ALA A 391 -5.23 -19.37 -5.72
CA ALA A 391 -3.98 -19.87 -5.16
C ALA A 391 -4.09 -21.30 -4.64
N ASP A 392 -3.00 -22.04 -4.80
CA ASP A 392 -2.86 -23.42 -4.36
C ASP A 392 -1.72 -23.53 -3.33
N PHE A 393 -1.92 -24.40 -2.33
CA PHE A 393 -0.99 -24.59 -1.22
C PHE A 393 -0.34 -25.97 -1.27
N PHE A 394 0.92 -26.02 -0.86
CA PHE A 394 1.73 -27.23 -0.89
C PHE A 394 2.56 -27.34 0.38
N TYR A 395 2.88 -28.58 0.74
CA TYR A 395 3.90 -28.89 1.73
C TYR A 395 4.98 -29.78 1.12
N SER A 396 6.14 -29.81 1.77
CA SER A 396 7.21 -30.75 1.47
C SER A 396 7.92 -31.18 2.75
N LEU A 397 8.31 -32.46 2.79
CA LEU A 397 9.03 -33.04 3.92
C LEU A 397 10.56 -33.06 3.69
N ASP A 398 11.00 -32.89 2.44
CA ASP A 398 12.41 -32.98 2.03
C ASP A 398 12.94 -31.70 1.36
N GLY A 399 12.07 -30.71 1.12
CA GLY A 399 12.37 -29.47 0.40
C GLY A 399 12.49 -29.63 -1.11
N LYS A 400 12.25 -30.83 -1.66
CA LYS A 400 12.42 -31.17 -3.08
C LYS A 400 11.09 -31.61 -3.70
N SER A 401 10.41 -32.54 -3.07
CA SER A 401 9.15 -33.13 -3.50
C SER A 401 7.99 -32.39 -2.85
N TRP A 402 7.10 -31.81 -3.67
CA TRP A 402 5.98 -31.00 -3.19
C TRP A 402 4.65 -31.70 -3.39
N THR A 403 3.82 -31.75 -2.34
CA THR A 403 2.48 -32.32 -2.37
C THR A 403 1.45 -31.23 -2.11
N SER A 404 0.41 -31.16 -2.94
CA SER A 404 -0.71 -30.25 -2.74
C SER A 404 -1.46 -30.58 -1.45
N ILE A 405 -1.99 -29.57 -0.77
CA ILE A 405 -2.77 -29.72 0.46
C ILE A 405 -3.95 -28.75 0.51
N GLY A 406 -5.10 -29.26 0.94
CA GLY A 406 -6.33 -28.50 1.10
C GLY A 406 -7.04 -28.22 -0.22
N THR A 407 -7.76 -27.11 -0.26
CA THR A 407 -8.56 -26.67 -1.42
C THR A 407 -8.00 -25.40 -2.04
N GLN A 408 -8.26 -25.18 -3.32
CA GLN A 408 -7.88 -23.94 -3.98
C GLN A 408 -8.53 -22.73 -3.29
N LEU A 409 -7.73 -21.71 -2.99
CA LEU A 409 -8.20 -20.45 -2.46
C LEU A 409 -8.66 -19.56 -3.62
N LYS A 410 -9.96 -19.21 -3.64
CA LYS A 410 -10.45 -18.12 -4.49
C LYS A 410 -10.20 -16.81 -3.76
N MET A 411 -9.19 -16.06 -4.20
CA MET A 411 -8.82 -14.79 -3.61
C MET A 411 -9.82 -13.70 -4.04
N THR A 412 -10.05 -12.74 -3.15
CA THR A 412 -10.91 -11.59 -3.44
C THR A 412 -10.25 -10.30 -2.97
N TYR A 413 -10.45 -9.24 -3.75
CA TYR A 413 -10.13 -7.87 -3.34
C TYR A 413 -11.38 -7.26 -2.71
N THR A 414 -11.28 -6.84 -1.45
CA THR A 414 -12.43 -6.35 -0.65
C THR A 414 -12.25 -4.91 -0.25
#